data_AF-A0A6J1N4M2-F1
#
_entry.id   AF-A0A6J1N4M2-F1
#
_cell.length_a   1.000
_cell.length_b   1.000
_cell.length_c   1.000
_cell.angle_alpha   90.00
_cell.angle_beta   90.00
_cell.angle_gamma   90.00
#
_symmetry.space_group_name_H-M   'P 1'
#
loop_
_entity.id
_entity.type
_entity.pdbx_description
1 polymer ?
#
loop_
_entity_poly.entity_id
_entity_poly.type
_entity_poly.pdbx_seq_one_letter_code
_entity_poly.pdbx_strand_id
1 'polypeptide(L)'
;MSDFVLNDSDTDLDSDEELQEAFAKGLLKPGLNEEIEKVQKTYVNNVADLRAKLKEFELKLPWVETVDLVTSVAPMAPDIALQMQQTAQRRKNIMENTKGKKQYDPTEDPVLNEFKRENLIHRQAQAAVVDGIKRLKDLNMPTKRPDDYFAEMAKSDEHMQKVRKNLMSKQAEQARTEKVRQLREQKKIAKRVQIDAKLKQAADKKQMLEQLKRVRKGKSTDLDFLEDNKGNPKNAKAKVNKKRAMKDSKFGFGGKKKGSKLNTRESSSQMDGFNSSAKKKPFNFKSKSFKPKQKNQRPGKSKRKNAKR
;
A
#
# COMPACT_ATOMS: atom_id res chain seq x y z
N MET A 1 67.75 44.14 -76.50
CA MET A 1 68.40 44.99 -75.48
C MET A 1 67.33 45.87 -74.86
N SER A 2 67.43 46.11 -73.54
CA SER A 2 66.47 46.70 -72.58
C SER A 2 65.27 45.80 -72.23
N ASP A 3 65.31 45.05 -71.12
CA ASP A 3 65.08 45.39 -69.69
C ASP A 3 63.65 45.84 -69.36
N PHE A 4 62.87 44.95 -68.73
CA PHE A 4 61.79 45.31 -67.80
C PHE A 4 61.49 44.16 -66.81
N VAL A 5 62.33 44.09 -65.77
CA VAL A 5 62.04 43.80 -64.35
C VAL A 5 60.87 42.86 -63.99
N LEU A 6 61.25 41.72 -63.38
CA LEU A 6 60.45 40.95 -62.42
C LEU A 6 60.02 41.82 -61.24
N ASN A 7 58.72 41.90 -60.96
CA ASN A 7 58.21 42.21 -59.63
C ASN A 7 57.07 41.25 -59.29
N ASP A 8 57.44 39.98 -59.03
CA ASP A 8 56.57 39.01 -58.36
C ASP A 8 56.44 39.44 -56.89
N SER A 9 55.42 40.25 -56.63
CA SER A 9 54.92 40.55 -55.29
C SER A 9 53.41 40.73 -55.34
N ASP A 10 52.71 39.83 -56.04
CA ASP A 10 51.28 39.65 -55.81
C ASP A 10 51.13 38.65 -54.68
N THR A 11 50.97 39.24 -53.50
CA THR A 11 50.51 38.62 -52.26
C THR A 11 49.34 37.69 -52.53
N ASP A 12 49.55 36.38 -52.28
CA ASP A 12 48.51 35.43 -51.93
C ASP A 12 47.81 35.95 -50.66
N LEU A 13 46.91 36.92 -50.81
CA LEU A 13 46.13 37.48 -49.70
C LEU A 13 45.24 36.37 -49.17
N ASP A 14 45.61 35.93 -47.97
CA ASP A 14 45.03 34.82 -47.24
C ASP A 14 43.53 35.01 -47.09
N SER A 15 42.77 34.26 -47.89
CA SER A 15 41.29 34.18 -47.79
C SER A 15 40.79 33.90 -46.36
N ASP A 16 41.63 33.35 -45.49
CA ASP A 16 41.34 33.10 -44.07
C ASP A 16 41.51 34.37 -43.20
N GLU A 17 42.45 35.26 -43.54
CA GLU A 17 42.65 36.54 -42.85
C GLU A 17 41.49 37.51 -43.16
N GLU A 18 41.03 37.54 -44.40
CA GLU A 18 39.83 38.30 -44.79
C GLU A 18 38.56 37.79 -44.09
N LEU A 19 38.43 36.47 -43.90
CA LEU A 19 37.34 35.85 -43.15
C LEU A 19 37.37 36.21 -41.66
N GLN A 20 38.57 36.23 -41.06
CA GLN A 20 38.76 36.63 -39.66
C GLN A 20 38.49 38.12 -39.47
N GLU A 21 38.89 38.98 -40.41
CA GLU A 21 38.56 40.39 -40.38
C GLU A 21 37.07 40.65 -40.57
N ALA A 22 36.39 39.91 -41.45
CA ALA A 22 34.94 40.03 -41.66
C ALA A 22 34.14 39.57 -40.43
N PHE A 23 34.65 38.57 -39.70
CA PHE A 23 34.11 38.16 -38.39
C PHE A 23 34.36 39.23 -37.31
N ALA A 24 35.58 39.79 -37.25
CA ALA A 24 35.95 40.83 -36.29
C ALA A 24 35.22 42.17 -36.54
N LYS A 25 34.97 42.51 -37.82
CA LYS A 25 34.13 43.65 -38.26
C LYS A 25 32.63 43.40 -38.04
N GLY A 26 32.23 42.21 -37.60
CA GLY A 26 30.85 41.85 -37.25
C GLY A 26 29.94 41.60 -38.46
N LEU A 27 30.51 41.46 -39.66
CA LEU A 27 29.78 41.14 -40.90
C LEU A 27 29.35 39.66 -40.94
N LEU A 28 30.14 38.78 -40.31
CA LEU A 28 29.84 37.35 -40.14
C LEU A 28 29.46 37.05 -38.69
N LYS A 29 28.25 36.54 -38.45
CA LYS A 29 27.81 36.08 -37.12
C LYS A 29 28.18 34.61 -36.90
N PRO A 30 28.64 34.19 -35.70
CA PRO A 30 28.96 32.80 -35.41
C PRO A 30 27.68 31.98 -35.35
N GLY A 31 27.33 31.36 -36.47
CA GLY A 31 26.19 30.47 -36.61
C GLY A 31 25.19 30.99 -37.64
N LEU A 32 25.05 30.22 -38.71
CA LEU A 32 23.92 30.26 -39.63
C LEU A 32 22.66 29.80 -38.88
N ASN A 33 22.17 30.65 -37.98
CA ASN A 33 20.86 30.48 -37.37
C ASN A 33 19.95 31.47 -38.08
N GLU A 34 19.20 30.97 -39.05
CA GLU A 34 18.01 31.68 -39.53
C GLU A 34 17.08 31.83 -38.31
N GLU A 35 16.82 33.06 -37.91
CA GLU A 35 15.68 33.35 -37.06
C GLU A 35 14.44 33.01 -37.89
N ILE A 36 13.98 31.75 -37.82
CA ILE A 36 12.69 31.37 -38.36
C ILE A 36 11.70 32.27 -37.62
N GLU A 37 11.20 33.31 -38.30
CA GLU A 37 10.13 34.14 -37.80
C GLU A 37 9.07 33.18 -37.30
N LYS A 38 8.74 33.24 -36.00
CA LYS A 38 7.72 32.36 -35.42
C LYS A 38 6.44 32.69 -36.17
N VAL A 39 6.13 31.90 -37.20
CA VAL A 39 4.91 32.08 -38.01
C VAL A 39 3.76 31.91 -37.04
N GLN A 40 3.21 33.04 -36.60
CA GLN A 40 2.06 33.04 -35.72
C GLN A 40 0.91 32.51 -36.56
N LYS A 41 0.61 31.22 -36.39
CA LYS A 41 -0.51 30.58 -37.09
C LYS A 41 -1.78 31.36 -36.76
N THR A 42 -2.34 32.03 -37.75
CA THR A 42 -3.62 32.71 -37.63
C THR A 42 -4.72 31.66 -37.77
N TYR A 43 -5.40 31.37 -36.67
CA TYR A 43 -6.53 30.44 -36.68
C TYR A 43 -7.81 31.20 -37.06
N VAL A 44 -8.19 31.13 -38.34
CA VAL A 44 -9.45 31.70 -38.81
C VAL A 44 -10.59 30.72 -38.50
N ASN A 45 -11.51 31.11 -37.61
CA ASN A 45 -12.69 30.30 -37.27
C ASN A 45 -13.82 30.55 -38.29
N ASN A 46 -13.78 29.85 -39.44
CA ASN A 46 -14.87 29.93 -40.42
C ASN A 46 -16.05 29.01 -40.03
N VAL A 47 -16.96 29.56 -39.23
CA VAL A 47 -18.15 28.85 -38.73
C VAL A 47 -19.12 28.47 -39.87
N ALA A 48 -19.18 29.25 -40.96
CA ALA A 48 -20.10 29.01 -42.07
C ALA A 48 -19.70 27.72 -42.82
N ASP A 49 -18.43 27.60 -43.18
CA ASP A 49 -17.91 26.43 -43.88
C ASP A 49 -17.97 25.18 -42.99
N LEU A 50 -17.66 25.30 -41.69
CA LEU A 50 -17.78 24.19 -40.74
C LEU A 50 -19.22 23.65 -40.66
N ARG A 51 -20.22 24.54 -40.66
CA ARG A 51 -21.64 24.14 -40.68
C ARG A 51 -22.04 23.54 -42.02
N ALA A 52 -21.54 24.05 -43.14
CA ALA A 52 -21.78 23.50 -44.47
C ALA A 52 -21.21 22.07 -44.58
N LYS A 53 -19.98 21.87 -44.10
CA LYS A 53 -19.34 20.56 -44.04
C LYS A 53 -20.06 19.60 -43.09
N LEU A 54 -20.48 20.06 -41.92
CA LEU A 54 -21.29 19.24 -41.00
C LEU A 54 -22.51 18.67 -41.72
N LYS A 55 -23.26 19.51 -42.44
CA LYS A 55 -24.44 19.06 -43.21
C LYS A 55 -24.11 18.07 -44.33
N GLU A 56 -22.91 18.12 -44.90
CA GLU A 56 -22.47 17.23 -45.98
C GLU A 56 -22.29 15.79 -45.49
N PHE A 57 -21.74 15.60 -44.29
CA PHE A 57 -21.49 14.26 -43.73
C PHE A 57 -22.48 13.84 -42.63
N GLU A 58 -23.44 14.69 -42.26
CA GLU A 58 -24.47 14.39 -41.26
C GLU A 58 -25.38 13.26 -41.75
N LEU A 59 -25.29 12.09 -41.09
CA LEU A 59 -26.16 10.95 -41.35
C LEU A 59 -27.47 11.10 -40.58
N LYS A 60 -28.60 11.14 -41.32
CA LYS A 60 -29.95 11.20 -40.74
C LYS A 60 -30.48 9.81 -40.40
N LEU A 61 -29.86 9.15 -39.43
CA LEU A 61 -30.25 7.81 -38.97
C LEU A 61 -31.12 7.87 -37.71
N PRO A 62 -32.03 6.90 -37.49
CA PRO A 62 -32.68 6.73 -36.21
C PRO A 62 -31.65 6.57 -35.09
N TRP A 63 -31.93 7.13 -33.92
CA TRP A 63 -31.01 7.09 -32.79
C TRP A 63 -30.57 5.66 -32.39
N VAL A 64 -31.39 4.64 -32.66
CA VAL A 64 -31.09 3.24 -32.35
C VAL A 64 -29.88 2.70 -33.11
N GLU A 65 -29.60 3.23 -34.30
CA GLU A 65 -28.48 2.76 -35.14
C GLU A 65 -27.16 3.38 -34.73
N THR A 66 -27.19 4.60 -34.19
CA THR A 66 -25.98 5.30 -33.72
C THR A 66 -25.71 5.05 -32.24
N VAL A 67 -26.76 4.97 -31.42
CA VAL A 67 -26.71 4.84 -29.95
C VAL A 67 -25.85 5.93 -29.29
N ASP A 68 -25.69 7.06 -29.97
CA ASP A 68 -24.86 8.16 -29.50
C ASP A 68 -25.57 8.97 -28.42
N LEU A 69 -24.85 9.30 -27.35
CA LEU A 69 -25.38 10.05 -26.23
C LEU A 69 -24.42 11.17 -25.83
N VAL A 70 -24.91 12.40 -25.91
CA VAL A 70 -24.23 13.58 -25.38
C VAL A 70 -24.84 13.89 -24.03
N THR A 71 -24.08 13.60 -22.96
CA THR A 71 -24.55 13.77 -21.57
C THR A 71 -23.61 14.63 -20.75
N SER A 72 -24.20 15.38 -19.82
CA SER A 72 -23.48 16.03 -18.74
C SER A 72 -23.15 15.02 -17.63
N VAL A 73 -22.25 15.40 -16.72
CA VAL A 73 -21.84 14.55 -15.59
C VAL A 73 -23.04 14.19 -14.70
N ALA A 74 -23.22 12.91 -14.37
CA ALA A 74 -24.27 12.46 -13.45
C ALA A 74 -24.16 13.18 -12.10
N PRO A 75 -25.28 13.56 -11.45
CA PRO A 75 -25.25 14.10 -10.10
C PRO A 75 -24.57 13.10 -9.16
N MET A 76 -23.73 13.60 -8.26
CA MET A 76 -23.02 12.74 -7.32
C MET A 76 -24.04 12.16 -6.33
N ALA A 77 -24.02 10.85 -6.13
CA ALA A 77 -24.86 10.23 -5.12
C ALA A 77 -24.57 10.87 -3.74
N PRO A 78 -25.61 11.13 -2.92
CA PRO A 78 -25.46 11.84 -1.65
C PRO A 78 -24.47 11.15 -0.70
N ASP A 79 -24.45 9.82 -0.69
CA ASP A 79 -23.52 9.03 0.14
C ASP A 79 -22.06 9.24 -0.25
N ILE A 80 -21.78 9.27 -1.56
CA ILE A 80 -20.43 9.50 -2.10
C ILE A 80 -19.99 10.94 -1.83
N ALA A 81 -20.90 11.90 -1.96
CA ALA A 81 -20.64 13.29 -1.64
C ALA A 81 -20.28 13.49 -0.17
N LEU A 82 -21.01 12.83 0.73
CA LEU A 82 -20.75 12.86 2.17
C LEU A 82 -19.42 12.18 2.51
N GLN A 83 -19.10 11.04 1.88
CA GLN A 83 -17.81 10.37 2.04
C GLN A 83 -16.64 11.25 1.55
N MET A 84 -16.80 11.96 0.44
CA MET A 84 -15.80 12.91 -0.07
C MET A 84 -15.60 14.07 0.90
N GLN A 85 -16.68 14.64 1.46
CA GLN A 85 -16.58 15.69 2.48
C GLN A 85 -15.86 15.21 3.74
N GLN A 86 -16.22 14.04 4.27
CA GLN A 86 -15.55 13.46 5.43
C GLN A 86 -14.06 13.18 5.16
N THR A 87 -13.73 12.75 3.94
CA THR A 87 -12.34 12.50 3.54
C THR A 87 -11.57 13.81 3.42
N ALA A 88 -12.18 14.86 2.87
CA ALA A 88 -11.60 16.19 2.81
C ALA A 88 -11.36 16.76 4.22
N GLN A 89 -12.32 16.63 5.14
CA GLN A 89 -12.18 17.02 6.54
C GLN A 89 -11.06 16.22 7.24
N ARG A 90 -11.03 14.90 7.08
CA ARG A 90 -9.92 14.07 7.62
C ARG A 90 -8.56 14.51 7.07
N ARG A 91 -8.47 14.82 5.78
CA ARG A 91 -7.23 15.34 5.18
C ARG A 91 -6.85 16.69 5.78
N LYS A 92 -7.78 17.63 5.91
CA LYS A 92 -7.54 18.92 6.59
C LYS A 92 -7.00 18.72 8.01
N ASN A 93 -7.66 17.89 8.81
CA ASN A 93 -7.21 17.59 10.17
C ASN A 93 -5.83 16.95 10.21
N ILE A 94 -5.50 16.08 9.26
CA ILE A 94 -4.15 15.48 9.15
C ILE A 94 -3.13 16.56 8.76
N MET A 95 -3.46 17.45 7.81
CA MET A 95 -2.57 18.54 7.40
C MET A 95 -2.24 19.47 8.56
N GLU A 96 -3.25 19.90 9.32
CA GLU A 96 -3.07 20.78 10.50
C GLU A 96 -2.24 20.10 11.61
N ASN A 97 -2.41 18.80 11.81
CA ASN A 97 -1.70 18.05 12.85
C ASN A 97 -0.29 17.58 12.42
N THR A 98 0.04 17.61 11.12
CA THR A 98 1.34 17.14 10.62
C THR A 98 2.29 18.32 10.40
N LYS A 99 2.91 18.80 11.49
CA LYS A 99 3.99 19.80 11.42
C LYS A 99 5.23 19.20 10.73
N GLY A 100 5.36 19.36 9.41
CA GLY A 100 6.65 19.16 8.71
C GLY A 100 6.71 18.24 7.49
N LYS A 101 5.61 17.93 6.79
CA LYS A 101 5.69 17.31 5.45
C LYS A 101 5.51 18.36 4.35
N LYS A 102 6.33 18.25 3.29
CA LYS A 102 6.24 19.11 2.09
C LYS A 102 4.78 19.13 1.62
N GLN A 103 4.20 20.33 1.62
CA GLN A 103 2.89 20.59 1.06
C GLN A 103 3.05 20.57 -0.46
N TYR A 104 2.16 19.86 -1.12
CA TYR A 104 2.06 19.88 -2.57
C TYR A 104 0.69 20.46 -2.87
N ASP A 105 0.59 21.45 -3.77
CA ASP A 105 -0.68 22.09 -4.09
C ASP A 105 -1.65 21.02 -4.64
N PRO A 106 -2.84 20.81 -4.04
CA PRO A 106 -3.84 19.86 -4.55
C PRO A 106 -4.24 20.08 -6.02
N THR A 107 -3.94 21.24 -6.58
CA THR A 107 -4.18 21.60 -7.98
C THR A 107 -3.08 21.11 -8.90
N GLU A 108 -1.85 20.98 -8.40
CA GLU A 108 -0.71 20.56 -9.20
C GLU A 108 -0.52 19.02 -9.18
N ASP A 109 -1.26 18.27 -8.32
CA ASP A 109 -0.88 16.90 -7.95
C ASP A 109 -1.34 15.96 -9.05
N PRO A 110 -0.42 15.39 -9.84
CA PRO A 110 -0.79 14.61 -11.01
C PRO A 110 -1.65 13.39 -10.63
N VAL A 111 -1.43 12.79 -9.44
CA VAL A 111 -2.17 11.61 -8.99
C VAL A 111 -3.57 11.98 -8.55
N LEU A 112 -3.73 13.08 -7.81
CA LEU A 112 -5.04 13.55 -7.37
C LEU A 112 -5.88 14.03 -8.55
N ASN A 113 -5.25 14.68 -9.52
CA ASN A 113 -5.89 15.14 -10.75
C ASN A 113 -6.33 13.96 -11.62
N GLU A 114 -5.52 12.90 -11.73
CA GLU A 114 -5.91 11.66 -12.40
C GLU A 114 -7.17 11.06 -11.76
N PHE A 115 -7.19 10.90 -10.43
CA PHE A 115 -8.36 10.33 -9.76
C PHE A 115 -9.63 11.18 -9.93
N LYS A 116 -9.51 12.51 -9.88
CA LYS A 116 -10.63 13.42 -10.15
C LYS A 116 -11.12 13.25 -11.60
N ARG A 117 -10.20 13.19 -12.56
CA ARG A 117 -10.51 13.01 -13.98
C ARG A 117 -11.21 11.68 -14.23
N GLU A 118 -10.67 10.57 -13.74
CA GLU A 118 -11.27 9.24 -13.85
C GLU A 118 -12.67 9.19 -13.25
N ASN A 119 -12.89 9.83 -12.10
CA ASN A 119 -14.21 9.89 -11.48
C ASN A 119 -15.21 10.72 -12.32
N LEU A 120 -14.77 11.81 -12.95
CA LEU A 120 -15.60 12.59 -13.87
C LEU A 120 -15.99 11.78 -15.10
N ILE A 121 -15.03 11.09 -15.72
CA ILE A 121 -15.27 10.20 -16.87
C ILE A 121 -16.26 9.10 -16.48
N HIS A 122 -16.05 8.47 -15.34
CA HIS A 122 -16.93 7.42 -14.84
C HIS A 122 -18.36 7.92 -14.62
N ARG A 123 -18.54 9.11 -14.02
CA ARG A 123 -19.85 9.71 -13.78
C ARG A 123 -20.55 10.13 -15.08
N GLN A 124 -19.80 10.63 -16.06
CA GLN A 124 -20.35 10.95 -17.38
C GLN A 124 -20.81 9.67 -18.09
N ALA A 125 -20.00 8.62 -18.07
CA ALA A 125 -20.38 7.31 -18.62
C ALA A 125 -21.61 6.75 -17.90
N GLN A 126 -21.70 6.89 -16.58
CA GLN A 126 -22.86 6.46 -15.81
C GLN A 126 -24.14 7.21 -16.22
N ALA A 127 -24.08 8.53 -16.43
CA ALA A 127 -25.21 9.32 -16.94
C ALA A 127 -25.68 8.79 -18.29
N ALA A 128 -24.74 8.61 -19.24
CA ALA A 128 -25.02 8.05 -20.56
C ALA A 128 -25.67 6.67 -20.48
N VAL A 129 -25.18 5.78 -19.61
CA VAL A 129 -25.75 4.44 -19.45
C VAL A 129 -27.18 4.49 -18.91
N VAL A 130 -27.45 5.34 -17.92
CA VAL A 130 -28.81 5.48 -17.35
C VAL A 130 -29.79 5.99 -18.41
N ASP A 131 -29.42 7.04 -19.13
CA ASP A 131 -30.25 7.64 -20.19
C ASP A 131 -30.42 6.68 -21.38
N GLY A 132 -29.35 6.01 -21.79
CA GLY A 132 -29.37 5.04 -22.89
C GLY A 132 -30.23 3.83 -22.60
N ILE A 133 -30.09 3.25 -21.40
CA ILE A 133 -30.95 2.12 -20.97
C ILE A 133 -32.42 2.54 -20.94
N LYS A 134 -32.73 3.76 -20.51
CA LYS A 134 -34.11 4.27 -20.53
C LYS A 134 -34.66 4.28 -21.95
N ARG A 135 -33.96 4.92 -22.89
CA ARG A 135 -34.38 4.98 -24.30
C ARG A 135 -34.50 3.60 -24.96
N LEU A 136 -33.59 2.68 -24.66
CA LEU A 136 -33.65 1.31 -25.19
C LEU A 136 -34.83 0.51 -24.63
N LYS A 137 -35.20 0.73 -23.36
CA LYS A 137 -36.39 0.14 -22.75
C LYS A 137 -37.67 0.69 -23.35
N ASP A 138 -37.73 1.99 -23.63
CA ASP A 138 -38.88 2.61 -24.30
C ASP A 138 -39.12 2.00 -25.70
N LEU A 139 -38.05 1.51 -26.34
CA LEU A 139 -38.08 0.80 -27.62
C LEU A 139 -38.24 -0.73 -27.48
N ASN A 140 -38.46 -1.24 -26.26
CA ASN A 140 -38.59 -2.67 -25.94
C ASN A 140 -37.38 -3.54 -26.32
N MET A 141 -36.16 -2.98 -26.31
CA MET A 141 -34.94 -3.74 -26.60
C MET A 141 -34.33 -4.38 -25.34
N PRO A 142 -33.94 -5.66 -25.35
CA PRO A 142 -33.32 -6.32 -24.21
C PRO A 142 -31.88 -5.81 -24.01
N THR A 143 -31.60 -5.19 -22.86
CA THR A 143 -30.29 -4.57 -22.60
C THR A 143 -29.35 -5.42 -21.75
N LYS A 144 -29.86 -6.39 -20.98
CA LYS A 144 -29.06 -7.22 -20.07
C LYS A 144 -28.61 -8.50 -20.79
N ARG A 145 -27.31 -8.78 -20.75
CA ARG A 145 -26.76 -10.07 -21.19
C ARG A 145 -27.26 -11.20 -20.26
N PRO A 146 -27.91 -12.24 -20.79
CA PRO A 146 -28.25 -13.44 -20.01
C PRO A 146 -27.02 -14.22 -19.58
N ASP A 147 -27.05 -14.83 -18.39
CA ASP A 147 -25.92 -15.61 -17.86
C ASP A 147 -25.65 -16.89 -18.66
N ASP A 148 -26.67 -17.42 -19.33
CA ASP A 148 -26.61 -18.63 -20.17
C ASP A 148 -26.23 -18.35 -21.64
N TYR A 149 -25.94 -17.09 -21.99
CA TYR A 149 -25.55 -16.71 -23.35
C TYR A 149 -24.02 -16.66 -23.47
N PHE A 150 -23.44 -17.78 -23.91
CA PHE A 150 -21.99 -17.94 -24.13
C PHE A 150 -21.61 -17.53 -25.56
N ALA A 151 -21.15 -16.29 -25.70
CA ALA A 151 -20.55 -15.76 -26.92
C ALA A 151 -19.10 -15.33 -26.64
N GLU A 152 -18.32 -15.13 -27.69
CA GLU A 152 -16.95 -14.63 -27.57
C GLU A 152 -16.95 -13.25 -26.89
N MET A 153 -16.13 -13.11 -25.85
CA MET A 153 -15.98 -11.88 -25.08
C MET A 153 -14.68 -11.18 -25.48
N ALA A 154 -14.60 -9.85 -25.30
CA ALA A 154 -13.41 -9.08 -25.62
C ALA A 154 -12.11 -9.55 -24.90
N LYS A 155 -12.23 -10.31 -23.81
CA LYS A 155 -11.10 -10.93 -23.09
C LYS A 155 -11.40 -12.40 -22.84
N SER A 156 -10.39 -13.25 -23.02
CA SER A 156 -10.52 -14.68 -22.75
C SER A 156 -10.72 -15.00 -21.27
N ASP A 157 -11.38 -16.12 -20.99
CA ASP A 157 -11.61 -16.58 -19.63
C ASP A 157 -10.31 -16.89 -18.89
N GLU A 158 -9.30 -17.43 -19.58
CA GLU A 158 -7.97 -17.64 -19.01
C GLU A 158 -7.33 -16.34 -18.51
N HIS A 159 -7.48 -15.25 -19.27
CA HIS A 159 -7.01 -13.93 -18.85
C HIS A 159 -7.78 -13.46 -17.62
N MET A 160 -9.10 -13.60 -17.60
CA MET A 160 -9.92 -13.18 -16.45
C MET A 160 -9.67 -14.03 -15.19
N GLN A 161 -9.33 -15.31 -15.34
CA GLN A 161 -8.91 -16.16 -14.21
C GLN A 161 -7.59 -15.67 -13.60
N LYS A 162 -6.61 -15.23 -14.42
CA LYS A 162 -5.37 -14.61 -13.94
C LYS A 162 -5.66 -13.32 -13.17
N VAL A 163 -6.55 -12.48 -13.67
CA VAL A 163 -6.98 -11.24 -12.99
C VAL A 163 -7.65 -11.55 -11.65
N ARG A 164 -8.59 -12.51 -11.61
CA ARG A 164 -9.26 -12.95 -10.37
C ARG A 164 -8.26 -13.47 -9.34
N LYS A 165 -7.29 -14.30 -9.75
CA LYS A 165 -6.24 -14.81 -8.86
C LYS A 165 -5.43 -13.67 -8.23
N ASN A 166 -5.06 -12.66 -9.02
CA ASN A 166 -4.33 -11.49 -8.53
C ASN A 166 -5.16 -10.65 -7.56
N LEU A 167 -6.46 -10.47 -7.84
CA LEU A 167 -7.38 -9.76 -6.96
C LEU A 167 -7.51 -10.48 -5.61
N MET A 168 -7.71 -11.80 -5.62
CA MET A 168 -7.79 -12.62 -4.41
C MET A 168 -6.48 -12.59 -3.61
N SER A 169 -5.32 -12.60 -4.28
CA SER A 169 -4.02 -12.45 -3.60
C SER A 169 -3.90 -11.12 -2.87
N LYS A 170 -4.26 -10.00 -3.54
CA LYS A 170 -4.22 -8.66 -2.94
C LYS A 170 -5.18 -8.55 -1.75
N GLN A 171 -6.38 -9.09 -1.86
CA GLN A 171 -7.35 -9.11 -0.76
C GLN A 171 -6.82 -9.93 0.43
N ALA A 172 -6.21 -11.09 0.18
CA ALA A 172 -5.61 -11.92 1.22
C ALA A 172 -4.39 -11.24 1.88
N GLU A 173 -3.59 -10.48 1.14
CA GLU A 173 -2.50 -9.67 1.67
C GLU A 173 -3.01 -8.54 2.57
N GLN A 174 -4.04 -7.80 2.13
CA GLN A 174 -4.68 -6.75 2.94
C GLN A 174 -5.29 -7.33 4.23
N ALA A 175 -6.05 -8.42 4.13
CA ALA A 175 -6.61 -9.08 5.30
C ALA A 175 -5.53 -9.58 6.28
N ARG A 176 -4.37 -10.04 5.76
CA ARG A 176 -3.24 -10.43 6.60
C ARG A 176 -2.61 -9.24 7.31
N THR A 177 -2.40 -8.11 6.63
CA THR A 177 -1.82 -6.92 7.26
C THR A 177 -2.75 -6.33 8.32
N GLU A 178 -4.06 -6.31 8.08
CA GLU A 178 -5.07 -5.89 9.05
C GLU A 178 -5.12 -6.82 10.27
N LYS A 179 -5.14 -8.15 10.06
CA LYS A 179 -5.07 -9.12 11.16
C LYS A 179 -3.81 -8.93 12.00
N VAL A 180 -2.66 -8.67 11.37
CA VAL A 180 -1.40 -8.39 12.08
C VAL A 180 -1.50 -7.10 12.89
N ARG A 181 -2.14 -6.05 12.36
CA ARG A 181 -2.38 -4.79 13.07
C ARG A 181 -3.28 -5.01 14.29
N GLN A 182 -4.41 -5.70 14.12
CA GLN A 182 -5.33 -6.05 15.20
C GLN A 182 -4.63 -6.86 16.30
N LEU A 183 -3.83 -7.87 15.94
CA LEU A 183 -3.05 -8.66 16.91
C LEU A 183 -2.02 -7.81 17.68
N ARG A 184 -1.43 -6.79 17.04
CA ARG A 184 -0.51 -5.86 17.71
C ARG A 184 -1.26 -4.95 18.69
N GLU A 185 -2.42 -4.44 18.31
CA GLU A 185 -3.26 -3.59 19.16
C GLU A 185 -3.80 -4.37 20.37
N GLN A 186 -4.32 -5.57 20.14
CA GLN A 186 -4.73 -6.50 21.21
C GLN A 186 -3.58 -6.79 22.19
N LYS A 187 -2.35 -7.00 21.70
CA LYS A 187 -1.18 -7.19 22.57
C LYS A 187 -0.83 -5.94 23.39
N LYS A 188 -1.00 -4.73 22.84
CA LYS A 188 -0.79 -3.47 23.59
C LYS A 188 -1.84 -3.30 24.68
N ILE A 189 -3.11 -3.55 24.35
CA ILE A 189 -4.23 -3.46 25.30
C ILE A 189 -4.06 -4.50 26.40
N ALA A 190 -3.76 -5.76 26.05
CA ALA A 190 -3.53 -6.82 27.03
C ALA A 190 -2.42 -6.48 28.02
N LYS A 191 -1.35 -5.81 27.59
CA LYS A 191 -0.28 -5.33 28.48
C LYS A 191 -0.77 -4.23 29.43
N ARG A 192 -1.55 -3.26 28.94
CA ARG A 192 -2.14 -2.20 29.77
C ARG A 192 -3.09 -2.78 30.81
N VAL A 193 -4.03 -3.63 30.37
CA VAL A 193 -4.97 -4.33 31.26
C VAL A 193 -4.24 -5.13 32.34
N GLN A 194 -3.13 -5.79 32.03
CA GLN A 194 -2.32 -6.49 33.03
C GLN A 194 -1.68 -5.56 34.07
N ILE A 195 -1.25 -4.36 33.65
CA ILE A 195 -0.68 -3.36 34.55
C ILE A 195 -1.80 -2.76 35.41
N ASP A 196 -2.90 -2.35 34.80
CA ASP A 196 -4.05 -1.75 35.47
C ASP A 196 -4.67 -2.70 36.49
N ALA A 197 -4.79 -3.99 36.15
CA ALA A 197 -5.26 -5.02 37.09
C ALA A 197 -4.33 -5.16 38.31
N LYS A 198 -3.01 -5.07 38.12
CA LYS A 198 -2.05 -5.10 39.24
C LYS A 198 -2.13 -3.84 40.09
N LEU A 199 -2.24 -2.67 39.46
CA LEU A 199 -2.41 -1.39 40.15
C LEU A 199 -3.71 -1.38 40.97
N LYS A 200 -4.82 -1.84 40.36
CA LYS A 200 -6.11 -1.99 41.04
C LYS A 200 -5.99 -2.94 42.24
N GLN A 201 -5.40 -4.13 42.06
CA GLN A 201 -5.17 -5.06 43.18
C GLN A 201 -4.31 -4.46 44.30
N ALA A 202 -3.30 -3.64 43.98
CA ALA A 202 -2.48 -2.96 44.98
C ALA A 202 -3.26 -1.84 45.71
N ALA A 203 -4.09 -1.09 44.98
CA ALA A 203 -4.98 -0.07 45.53
C ALA A 203 -6.03 -0.70 46.45
N ASP A 204 -6.70 -1.76 46.01
CA ASP A 204 -7.70 -2.51 46.78
C ASP A 204 -7.07 -3.05 48.09
N LYS A 205 -5.85 -3.62 48.02
CA LYS A 205 -5.09 -4.05 49.22
C LYS A 205 -4.76 -2.89 50.16
N LYS A 206 -4.36 -1.74 49.61
CA LYS A 206 -4.04 -0.55 50.42
C LYS A 206 -5.29 -0.01 51.12
N GLN A 207 -6.42 0.06 50.40
CA GLN A 207 -7.72 0.46 50.95
C GLN A 207 -8.18 -0.51 52.05
N MET A 208 -8.08 -1.82 51.81
CA MET A 208 -8.39 -2.85 52.81
C MET A 208 -7.51 -2.73 54.06
N LEU A 209 -6.20 -2.52 53.91
CA LEU A 209 -5.28 -2.30 55.04
C LEU A 209 -5.58 -0.99 55.79
N GLU A 210 -6.04 0.05 55.10
CA GLU A 210 -6.45 1.30 55.72
C GLU A 210 -7.74 1.13 56.52
N GLN A 211 -8.74 0.43 55.96
CA GLN A 211 -9.98 0.06 56.65
C GLN A 211 -9.68 -0.78 57.91
N LEU A 212 -8.83 -1.80 57.81
CA LEU A 212 -8.35 -2.59 58.95
C LEU A 212 -7.67 -1.72 60.03
N LYS A 213 -6.84 -0.74 59.63
CA LYS A 213 -6.21 0.20 60.56
C LYS A 213 -7.22 1.13 61.22
N ARG A 214 -8.30 1.53 60.53
CA ARG A 214 -9.38 2.35 61.10
C ARG A 214 -10.19 1.58 62.14
N VAL A 215 -10.56 0.32 61.83
CA VAL A 215 -11.24 -0.59 62.76
C VAL A 215 -10.36 -0.88 63.99
N ARG A 216 -9.07 -1.22 63.79
CA ARG A 216 -8.13 -1.44 64.90
C ARG A 216 -7.95 -0.23 65.83
N LYS A 217 -8.10 0.98 65.29
CA LYS A 217 -8.04 2.23 66.06
C LYS A 217 -9.39 2.65 66.68
N GLY A 218 -10.43 1.81 66.56
CA GLY A 218 -11.75 2.05 67.14
C GLY A 218 -12.56 3.16 66.46
N LYS A 219 -12.16 3.61 65.26
CA LYS A 219 -12.81 4.74 64.57
C LYS A 219 -13.99 4.33 63.68
N SER A 220 -14.21 3.04 63.44
CA SER A 220 -15.35 2.51 62.68
C SER A 220 -15.67 1.08 63.11
N THR A 221 -16.95 0.74 63.25
CA THR A 221 -17.46 -0.60 63.59
C THR A 221 -17.97 -1.39 62.37
N ASP A 222 -18.04 -0.77 61.19
CA ASP A 222 -18.49 -1.43 59.96
C ASP A 222 -17.48 -2.48 59.46
N LEU A 223 -17.92 -3.74 59.51
CA LEU A 223 -17.17 -4.92 59.05
C LEU A 223 -17.54 -5.36 57.62
N ASP A 224 -18.30 -4.52 56.91
CA ASP A 224 -18.92 -4.84 55.62
C ASP A 224 -17.90 -5.22 54.52
N PHE A 225 -16.65 -4.74 54.63
CA PHE A 225 -15.56 -5.10 53.70
C PHE A 225 -15.13 -6.58 53.74
N LEU A 226 -15.53 -7.35 54.77
CA LEU A 226 -15.26 -8.79 54.84
C LEU A 226 -16.29 -9.64 54.09
N GLU A 227 -17.51 -9.14 53.85
CA GLU A 227 -18.58 -9.94 53.26
C GLU A 227 -18.45 -10.07 51.74
N ASP A 228 -17.89 -9.06 51.05
CA ASP A 228 -17.66 -9.06 49.60
C ASP A 228 -16.77 -10.22 49.07
N ASN A 229 -15.98 -10.87 49.94
CA ASN A 229 -15.11 -11.98 49.55
C ASN A 229 -15.63 -13.38 49.95
N LYS A 230 -16.77 -13.48 50.65
CA LYS A 230 -17.31 -14.79 51.10
C LYS A 230 -18.18 -15.51 50.07
N GLY A 231 -18.49 -14.88 48.93
CA GLY A 231 -19.43 -15.42 47.94
C GLY A 231 -18.87 -16.31 46.83
N ASN A 232 -17.59 -16.68 46.81
CA ASN A 232 -17.08 -17.53 45.72
C ASN A 232 -16.04 -18.55 46.22
N PRO A 233 -16.42 -19.83 46.41
CA PRO A 233 -15.46 -20.90 46.63
C PRO A 233 -14.65 -21.03 45.35
N LYS A 234 -13.48 -20.37 45.30
CA LYS A 234 -12.48 -20.60 44.28
C LYS A 234 -12.02 -22.05 44.44
N ASN A 235 -12.72 -22.94 43.73
CA ASN A 235 -12.22 -24.24 43.33
C ASN A 235 -10.82 -24.01 42.77
N ALA A 236 -9.81 -24.23 43.60
CA ALA A 236 -8.42 -24.31 43.23
C ALA A 236 -8.26 -25.57 42.37
N LYS A 237 -8.82 -25.56 41.15
CA LYS A 237 -8.54 -26.57 40.14
C LYS A 237 -7.05 -26.47 39.88
N ALA A 238 -6.31 -27.41 40.45
CA ALA A 238 -4.89 -27.59 40.21
C ALA A 238 -4.65 -27.46 38.71
N LYS A 239 -3.86 -26.47 38.29
CA LYS A 239 -3.58 -26.23 36.88
C LYS A 239 -2.98 -27.50 36.30
N VAL A 240 -3.78 -28.27 35.57
CA VAL A 240 -3.32 -29.47 34.87
C VAL A 240 -2.21 -29.03 33.93
N ASN A 241 -1.01 -29.56 34.15
CA ASN A 241 0.14 -29.25 33.32
C ASN A 241 -0.18 -29.66 31.89
N LYS A 242 -0.42 -28.69 30.99
CA LYS A 242 -0.80 -28.95 29.59
C LYS A 242 0.17 -29.90 28.87
N LYS A 243 1.45 -29.92 29.29
CA LYS A 243 2.45 -30.87 28.76
C LYS A 243 2.20 -32.30 29.22
N ARG A 244 1.66 -32.50 30.43
CA ARG A 244 1.24 -33.81 30.95
C ARG A 244 -0.06 -34.24 30.28
N ALA A 245 -1.05 -33.36 30.16
CA ALA A 245 -2.30 -33.65 29.43
C ALA A 245 -2.07 -34.10 27.98
N MET A 246 -1.17 -33.44 27.23
CA MET A 246 -0.85 -33.84 25.85
C MET A 246 -0.08 -35.17 25.78
N LYS A 247 0.76 -35.48 26.79
CA LYS A 247 1.45 -36.78 26.87
C LYS A 247 0.49 -37.89 27.26
N ASP A 248 -0.47 -37.60 28.11
CA ASP A 248 -1.49 -38.55 28.54
C ASP A 248 -2.50 -38.80 27.40
N SER A 249 -2.84 -37.79 26.60
CA SER A 249 -3.65 -37.99 25.40
C SER A 249 -2.92 -38.77 24.30
N LYS A 250 -1.62 -38.50 24.10
CA LYS A 250 -0.83 -39.17 23.06
C LYS A 250 -0.43 -40.61 23.43
N PHE A 251 -0.17 -40.85 24.71
CA PHE A 251 0.42 -42.11 25.15
C PHE A 251 -0.42 -42.85 26.21
N GLY A 252 -1.56 -42.33 26.66
CA GLY A 252 -2.36 -42.90 27.75
C GLY A 252 -1.83 -42.60 29.17
N PHE A 253 -2.65 -42.79 30.20
CA PHE A 253 -2.24 -42.63 31.61
C PHE A 253 -1.82 -43.98 32.21
N GLY A 254 -0.60 -44.10 32.74
CA GLY A 254 -0.21 -45.19 33.66
C GLY A 254 -0.07 -46.64 33.15
N GLY A 255 -0.46 -47.02 31.93
CA GLY A 255 -0.40 -48.43 31.45
C GLY A 255 0.90 -48.86 30.74
N LYS A 256 1.10 -50.19 30.53
CA LYS A 256 2.24 -50.76 29.77
C LYS A 256 2.20 -50.30 28.30
N LYS A 257 3.07 -49.34 27.95
CA LYS A 257 3.18 -48.71 26.63
C LYS A 257 4.18 -49.40 25.70
N LYS A 258 4.12 -50.73 25.55
CA LYS A 258 5.05 -51.44 24.65
C LYS A 258 4.81 -50.96 23.21
N GLY A 259 5.77 -50.24 22.65
CA GLY A 259 5.79 -49.84 21.24
C GLY A 259 5.24 -48.45 20.89
N SER A 260 4.32 -47.86 21.67
CA SER A 260 3.71 -46.56 21.32
C SER A 260 4.61 -45.34 21.48
N LYS A 261 5.79 -45.48 22.07
CA LYS A 261 6.86 -44.46 22.09
C LYS A 261 7.91 -44.65 20.99
N LEU A 262 7.80 -45.69 20.16
CA LEU A 262 8.70 -45.91 19.04
C LEU A 262 8.32 -44.97 17.88
N ASN A 263 9.32 -44.53 17.12
CA ASN A 263 9.11 -43.71 15.94
C ASN A 263 8.48 -44.58 14.84
N THR A 264 7.29 -44.22 14.36
CA THR A 264 6.70 -44.80 13.15
C THR A 264 7.25 -44.14 11.90
N ARG A 265 7.16 -44.80 10.74
CA ARG A 265 7.63 -44.30 9.44
C ARG A 265 7.03 -42.94 9.06
N GLU A 266 5.80 -42.67 9.50
CA GLU A 266 5.14 -41.36 9.33
C GLU A 266 5.71 -40.29 10.28
N SER A 267 6.08 -40.66 11.51
CA SER A 267 6.69 -39.73 12.48
C SER A 267 8.11 -39.29 12.11
N SER A 268 8.84 -40.09 11.32
CA SER A 268 10.18 -39.75 10.82
C SER A 268 10.16 -38.91 9.53
N SER A 269 9.07 -38.99 8.76
CA SER A 269 8.95 -38.30 7.46
C SER A 269 8.18 -36.97 7.54
N GLN A 270 7.38 -36.72 8.58
CA GLN A 270 6.72 -35.43 8.78
C GLN A 270 7.69 -34.36 9.31
N MET A 271 8.10 -33.44 8.43
CA MET A 271 8.89 -32.25 8.75
C MET A 271 8.04 -30.98 8.98
N ASP A 272 6.71 -31.05 8.83
CA ASP A 272 5.79 -29.90 8.92
C ASP A 272 5.76 -29.20 10.30
N GLY A 273 6.20 -29.89 11.35
CA GLY A 273 6.36 -29.31 12.69
C GLY A 273 7.74 -28.66 12.95
N PHE A 274 8.71 -28.82 12.04
CA PHE A 274 10.07 -28.29 12.21
C PHE A 274 10.12 -26.80 11.85
N ASN A 275 9.73 -25.96 12.81
CA ASN A 275 9.85 -24.52 12.64
C ASN A 275 11.32 -24.08 12.81
N SER A 276 12.11 -24.18 11.73
CA SER A 276 13.53 -23.74 11.70
C SER A 276 13.70 -22.27 12.08
N SER A 277 12.65 -21.46 11.96
CA SER A 277 12.63 -20.04 12.34
C SER A 277 12.51 -19.81 13.86
N ALA A 278 12.00 -20.77 14.64
CA ALA A 278 11.84 -20.62 16.09
C ALA A 278 13.17 -20.65 16.86
N LYS A 279 14.22 -21.27 16.28
CA LYS A 279 15.60 -21.22 16.80
C LYS A 279 16.42 -20.07 16.21
N LYS A 280 15.95 -19.40 15.15
CA LYS A 280 16.54 -18.18 14.60
C LYS A 280 15.80 -16.94 15.13
N LYS A 281 15.67 -16.80 16.45
CA LYS A 281 15.64 -15.44 17.01
C LYS A 281 17.06 -14.91 16.92
N PRO A 282 17.34 -13.85 16.14
CA PRO A 282 18.61 -13.15 16.30
C PRO A 282 18.60 -12.60 17.73
N PHE A 283 19.47 -13.16 18.58
CA PHE A 283 19.80 -12.55 19.86
C PHE A 283 20.50 -11.23 19.51
N ASN A 284 19.73 -10.16 19.50
CA ASN A 284 20.20 -8.85 19.06
C ASN A 284 21.13 -8.28 20.15
N PHE A 285 22.41 -8.66 20.10
CA PHE A 285 23.48 -8.23 21.00
C PHE A 285 23.95 -6.79 20.73
N LYS A 286 23.10 -5.92 20.16
CA LYS A 286 23.42 -4.51 19.93
C LYS A 286 22.66 -3.61 20.90
N SER A 287 22.89 -3.80 22.19
CA SER A 287 22.81 -2.72 23.17
C SER A 287 23.43 -3.19 24.49
N LYS A 288 24.41 -2.41 24.97
CA LYS A 288 25.07 -2.48 26.29
C LYS A 288 26.17 -3.54 26.45
N SER A 289 27.39 -3.09 26.12
CA SER A 289 28.58 -3.19 26.98
C SER A 289 28.64 -4.41 27.92
N PHE A 290 28.96 -5.57 27.37
CA PHE A 290 29.50 -6.69 28.13
C PHE A 290 30.53 -7.39 27.25
N LYS A 291 31.82 -7.31 27.60
CA LYS A 291 32.87 -8.11 26.97
C LYS A 291 32.96 -9.44 27.74
N PRO A 292 32.49 -10.58 27.22
CA PRO A 292 32.84 -11.86 27.81
C PRO A 292 34.25 -12.23 27.34
N LYS A 293 35.17 -12.45 28.29
CA LYS A 293 36.48 -13.07 28.04
C LYS A 293 36.29 -14.32 27.19
N GLN A 294 36.82 -14.34 25.96
CA GLN A 294 36.90 -15.55 25.16
C GLN A 294 37.82 -16.55 25.88
N LYS A 295 37.26 -17.67 26.36
CA LYS A 295 38.05 -18.87 26.62
C LYS A 295 38.34 -19.51 25.26
N ASN A 296 39.61 -19.66 24.92
CA ASN A 296 40.08 -20.35 23.72
C ASN A 296 39.49 -21.76 23.63
N GLN A 297 38.46 -21.94 22.80
CA GLN A 297 37.93 -23.27 22.49
C GLN A 297 38.93 -23.97 21.55
N ARG A 298 39.52 -25.05 22.06
CA ARG A 298 40.42 -25.93 21.31
C ARG A 298 39.71 -26.44 20.03
N PRO A 299 40.31 -26.30 18.83
CA PRO A 299 39.71 -26.81 17.60
C PRO A 299 39.55 -28.34 17.66
N GLY A 300 38.38 -28.81 17.24
CA GLY A 300 37.99 -30.23 17.25
C GLY A 300 38.91 -31.12 16.42
N LYS A 301 38.91 -32.43 16.71
CA LYS A 301 39.86 -33.44 16.19
C LYS A 301 40.05 -33.42 14.66
N SER A 302 39.02 -33.10 13.88
CA SER A 302 39.12 -33.01 12.41
C SER A 302 39.99 -31.85 11.93
N LYS A 303 39.96 -30.70 12.62
CA LYS A 303 40.78 -29.52 12.29
C LYS A 303 42.24 -29.64 12.70
N ARG A 304 42.60 -30.61 13.56
CA ARG A 304 44.00 -30.89 13.94
C ARG A 304 44.76 -31.71 12.90
N LYS A 305 44.07 -32.50 12.07
CA LYS A 305 44.73 -33.31 11.04
C LYS A 305 45.24 -32.49 9.84
N ASN A 306 44.62 -31.35 9.56
CA ASN A 306 45.00 -30.51 8.40
C ASN A 306 46.06 -29.45 8.71
N ALA A 307 46.59 -29.39 9.94
CA ALA A 307 47.66 -28.46 10.33
C ALA A 307 49.03 -29.15 10.51
N LYS A 308 49.16 -30.41 10.08
CA LYS A 308 50.44 -31.10 9.90
C LYS A 308 50.61 -31.45 8.43
N ARG A 309 51.01 -30.45 7.64
CA ARG A 309 51.86 -30.57 6.47
C ARG A 309 52.70 -29.32 6.40
#